data_AF-A0A1B8HMV3-F1
#
_entry.id   AF-A0A1B8HMV3-F1
#
_cell.length_a   1.000
_cell.length_b   1.000
_cell.length_c   1.000
_cell.angle_alpha   90.00
_cell.angle_beta   90.00
_cell.angle_gamma   90.00
#
_symmetry.space_group_name_H-M   'P 1'
#
loop_
_entity.id
_entity.type
_entity.pdbx_description
1 polymer ?
#
loop_
_entity_poly.entity_id
_entity_poly.type
_entity_poly.pdbx_seq_one_letter_code
_entity_poly.pdbx_strand_id
1 'polypeptide(L)'
;MNNVKTVKMLKDNAFCHAEWMDFKKVLSESPFGVFLEFIDPRDGVLVQHLFPFWCKPQKTYKPMGNVFMTQWQGLTLTIPSDFDWWIQAQSSGIGMRRIDQKVQFVKRGEYVEVNLKVEMAAVIRINPEFSPEFDAATHA
;
A
#
# COMPACT_ATOMS: atom_id res chain seq x y z
N MET A 1 28.54 -15.07 -3.03
CA MET A 1 28.43 -14.66 -4.45
C MET A 1 26.95 -14.43 -4.75
N ASN A 2 26.46 -13.20 -4.55
CA ASN A 2 25.06 -12.88 -4.82
C ASN A 2 24.89 -12.73 -6.34
N ASN A 3 24.19 -13.71 -6.92
CA ASN A 3 24.08 -13.94 -8.34
C ASN A 3 23.56 -12.71 -9.09
N VAL A 4 24.36 -12.24 -10.04
CA VAL A 4 24.02 -11.19 -11.02
C VAL A 4 22.68 -11.47 -11.73
N LYS A 5 22.25 -12.74 -11.81
CA LYS A 5 20.92 -13.15 -12.32
C LYS A 5 19.75 -12.73 -11.42
N THR A 6 19.88 -12.82 -10.09
CA THR A 6 18.85 -12.41 -9.12
C THR A 6 18.63 -10.90 -9.17
N VAL A 7 19.73 -10.14 -9.27
CA VAL A 7 19.71 -8.68 -9.43
C VAL A 7 19.11 -8.27 -10.79
N LYS A 8 19.32 -9.05 -11.85
CA LYS A 8 18.73 -8.81 -13.18
C LYS A 8 17.22 -9.04 -13.20
N MET A 9 16.71 -10.11 -12.57
CA MET A 9 15.26 -10.36 -12.51
C MET A 9 14.51 -9.27 -11.70
N LEU A 10 15.15 -8.70 -10.68
CA LEU A 10 14.59 -7.57 -9.92
C LEU A 10 14.51 -6.26 -10.74
N LYS A 11 15.32 -6.12 -11.80
CA LYS A 11 15.26 -4.98 -12.72
C LYS A 11 14.17 -5.11 -13.78
N ASP A 12 13.84 -6.35 -14.19
CA ASP A 12 12.91 -6.61 -15.29
C ASP A 12 11.47 -6.91 -14.82
N ASN A 13 11.26 -7.22 -13.53
CA ASN A 13 9.93 -7.48 -12.96
C ASN A 13 9.41 -6.27 -12.18
N ALA A 14 8.57 -5.46 -12.83
CA ALA A 14 7.81 -4.37 -12.20
C ALA A 14 6.81 -4.83 -11.12
N PHE A 15 6.78 -6.13 -10.80
CA PHE A 15 5.83 -6.78 -9.90
C PHE A 15 6.53 -7.82 -9.01
N CYS A 16 6.17 -7.85 -7.72
CA CYS A 16 6.65 -8.82 -6.74
C CYS A 16 5.53 -9.80 -6.37
N HIS A 17 5.80 -11.09 -6.57
CA HIS A 17 4.99 -12.17 -6.02
C HIS A 17 5.46 -12.50 -4.60
N ALA A 18 4.52 -12.64 -3.66
CA ALA A 18 4.74 -12.93 -2.25
C ALA A 18 5.36 -14.32 -2.02
N GLU A 19 5.15 -15.28 -2.92
CA GLU A 19 5.80 -16.60 -2.87
C GLU A 19 7.31 -16.55 -3.16
N TRP A 20 7.83 -15.42 -3.65
CA TRP A 20 9.26 -15.28 -3.96
C TRP A 20 10.01 -14.79 -2.72
N MET A 21 11.14 -15.45 -2.40
CA MET A 21 11.98 -15.19 -1.21
C MET A 21 12.39 -13.72 -1.00
N ASP A 22 12.24 -12.86 -2.01
CA ASP A 22 12.59 -11.44 -1.95
C ASP A 22 11.46 -10.53 -1.42
N PHE A 23 10.23 -11.00 -1.20
CA PHE A 23 9.13 -10.11 -0.79
C PHE A 23 9.32 -9.48 0.60
N LYS A 24 9.81 -10.24 1.59
CA LYS A 24 10.18 -9.69 2.91
C LYS A 24 11.31 -8.67 2.80
N LYS A 25 12.27 -8.94 1.92
CA LYS A 25 13.42 -8.07 1.68
C LYS A 25 12.99 -6.76 1.03
N VAL A 26 12.19 -6.84 -0.03
CA VAL A 26 11.59 -5.71 -0.75
C VAL A 26 10.79 -4.82 0.20
N LEU A 27 9.92 -5.40 1.02
CA LEU A 27 9.14 -4.67 2.02
C LEU A 27 9.98 -4.07 3.16
N SER A 28 11.25 -4.46 3.30
CA SER A 28 12.16 -3.96 4.34
C SER A 28 13.20 -2.95 3.84
N GLU A 29 13.46 -2.90 2.52
CA GLU A 29 14.62 -2.18 1.97
C GLU A 29 14.28 -1.03 1.02
N SER A 30 13.06 -0.93 0.48
CA SER A 30 12.72 0.11 -0.50
C SER A 30 11.25 0.49 -0.48
N PRO A 31 10.90 1.71 -0.94
CA PRO A 31 9.51 2.06 -1.22
C PRO A 31 8.91 1.10 -2.25
N PHE A 32 7.62 0.84 -2.09
CA PHE A 32 6.88 -0.05 -2.98
C PHE A 32 5.50 0.54 -3.29
N GLY A 33 4.92 0.12 -4.41
CA GLY A 33 3.65 0.61 -4.91
C GLY A 33 2.54 -0.42 -4.76
N VAL A 34 1.38 0.00 -4.29
CA VAL A 34 0.16 -0.84 -4.27
C VAL A 34 -0.97 -0.07 -4.91
N PHE A 35 -1.70 -0.70 -5.83
CA PHE A 35 -2.86 -0.08 -6.45
C PHE A 35 -4.04 -0.11 -5.48
N LEU A 36 -4.62 1.06 -5.21
CA LEU A 36 -5.79 1.22 -4.36
C LEU A 36 -6.92 1.88 -5.16
N GLU A 37 -8.14 1.48 -4.83
CA GLU A 37 -9.38 2.04 -5.33
C GLU A 37 -10.35 2.31 -4.17
N PHE A 38 -10.91 3.51 -4.10
CA PHE A 38 -11.94 3.88 -3.12
C PHE A 38 -12.72 5.13 -3.55
N ILE A 39 -13.87 5.36 -2.93
CA ILE A 39 -14.60 6.64 -3.04
C ILE A 39 -14.13 7.56 -1.91
N ASP A 40 -13.57 8.72 -2.25
CA ASP A 40 -13.13 9.69 -1.26
C ASP A 40 -14.35 10.22 -0.47
N PRO A 41 -14.39 10.06 0.86
CA PRO A 41 -15.56 10.41 1.66
C PRO A 41 -15.77 11.93 1.80
N ARG A 42 -14.82 12.75 1.36
CA ARG A 42 -14.86 14.22 1.46
C ARG A 42 -15.68 14.84 0.33
N ASP A 43 -15.52 14.34 -0.88
CA ASP A 43 -16.09 14.89 -2.12
C ASP A 43 -16.87 13.87 -2.96
N GLY A 44 -16.80 12.58 -2.65
CA GLY A 44 -17.49 11.50 -3.37
C GLY A 44 -16.81 11.07 -4.67
N VAL A 45 -15.58 11.51 -4.93
CA VAL A 45 -14.84 11.19 -6.15
C VAL A 45 -14.21 9.80 -6.06
N LEU A 46 -14.23 9.05 -7.17
CA LEU A 46 -13.51 7.79 -7.30
C LEU A 46 -12.01 8.06 -7.41
N VAL A 47 -11.24 7.47 -6.50
CA VAL A 47 -9.78 7.49 -6.49
C VAL A 47 -9.29 6.11 -6.92
N GLN A 48 -8.47 6.06 -7.97
CA GLN A 48 -7.85 4.86 -8.50
C GLN A 48 -6.39 5.17 -8.85
N HIS A 49 -5.45 4.78 -7.99
CA HIS A 49 -4.05 5.14 -8.17
C HIS A 49 -3.09 4.09 -7.62
N LEU A 50 -1.84 4.12 -8.10
CA LEU A 50 -0.73 3.42 -7.45
C LEU A 50 -0.22 4.27 -6.27
N PHE A 51 -0.37 3.77 -5.06
CA PHE A 51 0.05 4.47 -3.86
C PHE A 51 1.44 4.03 -3.40
N PRO A 52 2.31 4.97 -3.02
CA PRO A 52 3.58 4.65 -2.39
C PRO A 52 3.38 4.20 -0.94
N PHE A 53 4.15 3.20 -0.55
CA PHE A 53 4.30 2.75 0.82
C PHE A 53 5.78 2.57 1.16
N TRP A 54 6.11 2.76 2.45
CA TRP A 54 7.48 2.70 2.95
C TRP A 54 7.69 1.46 3.81
N CYS A 55 8.93 0.99 3.84
CA CYS A 55 9.36 -0.25 4.49
C CYS A 55 9.33 -0.25 6.04
N LYS A 56 8.61 0.69 6.66
CA LYS A 56 8.51 0.86 8.11
C LYS A 56 7.05 0.77 8.56
N PRO A 57 6.51 -0.44 8.82
CA PRO A 57 5.14 -0.59 9.27
C PRO A 57 4.96 0.07 10.65
N GLN A 58 3.78 0.66 10.85
CA GLN A 58 3.40 1.35 12.07
C GLN A 58 2.47 0.48 12.90
N LYS A 59 2.68 0.48 14.21
CA LYS A 59 1.80 -0.21 15.14
C LYS A 59 0.48 0.55 15.26
N THR A 60 -0.62 -0.14 15.03
CA THR A 60 -1.97 0.41 15.25
C THR A 60 -2.65 -0.33 16.40
N TYR A 61 -3.55 0.36 17.09
CA TYR A 61 -4.44 -0.23 18.09
C TYR A 61 -5.67 -0.91 17.46
N LYS A 62 -5.71 -1.02 16.12
CA LYS A 62 -6.80 -1.65 15.36
C LYS A 62 -6.57 -3.17 15.26
N PRO A 63 -7.59 -3.98 14.95
CA PRO A 63 -7.46 -5.44 14.83
C PRO A 63 -6.42 -5.91 13.79
N MET A 64 -5.98 -5.04 12.87
CA MET A 64 -4.92 -5.35 11.90
C MET A 64 -3.49 -5.36 12.49
N GLY A 65 -3.28 -4.89 13.73
CA GLY A 65 -1.95 -4.84 14.34
C GLY A 65 -1.01 -3.84 13.64
N ASN A 66 0.06 -4.33 13.02
CA ASN A 66 1.00 -3.49 12.27
C ASN A 66 0.50 -3.28 10.82
N VAL A 67 0.64 -2.06 10.32
CA VAL A 67 0.17 -1.68 8.98
C VAL A 67 1.22 -0.84 8.25
N PHE A 68 1.25 -0.92 6.92
CA PHE A 68 1.90 0.12 6.13
C PHE A 68 0.93 1.30 5.98
N MET A 69 1.48 2.52 5.98
CA MET A 69 0.70 3.75 5.93
C MET A 69 1.09 4.58 4.72
N THR A 70 0.11 5.26 4.15
CA THR A 70 0.26 6.28 3.11
C THR A 70 -0.81 7.35 3.30
N GLN A 71 -0.82 8.38 2.45
CA GLN A 71 -1.85 9.42 2.50
C GLN A 71 -2.37 9.81 1.11
N TRP A 72 -3.64 10.20 1.05
CA TRP A 72 -4.28 10.82 -0.11
C TRP A 72 -4.78 12.22 0.27
N GLN A 73 -4.05 13.27 -0.13
CA GLN A 73 -4.40 14.66 0.18
C GLN A 73 -4.71 14.87 1.67
N GLY A 74 -3.89 14.30 2.56
CA GLY A 74 -4.08 14.35 4.02
C GLY A 74 -5.03 13.29 4.62
N LEU A 75 -5.72 12.48 3.81
CA LEU A 75 -6.47 11.31 4.28
C LEU A 75 -5.51 10.13 4.49
N THR A 76 -5.38 9.65 5.72
CA THR A 76 -4.49 8.51 6.02
C THR A 76 -5.10 7.20 5.54
N LEU A 77 -4.33 6.42 4.79
CA LEU A 77 -4.69 5.09 4.30
C LEU A 77 -3.74 4.05 4.86
N THR A 78 -4.26 2.87 5.15
CA THR A 78 -3.51 1.75 5.76
C THR A 78 -3.73 0.45 5.01
N ILE A 79 -2.68 -0.37 4.92
CA ILE A 79 -2.73 -1.71 4.34
C ILE A 79 -2.01 -2.72 5.25
N PRO A 80 -2.37 -4.02 5.23
CA PRO A 80 -1.73 -5.04 6.05
C PRO A 80 -0.21 -5.07 5.89
N SER A 81 0.53 -5.14 7.00
CA SER A 81 1.97 -5.46 6.95
C SER A 81 2.26 -6.94 7.16
N ASP A 82 1.23 -7.74 7.44
CA ASP A 82 1.37 -9.18 7.65
C ASP A 82 1.66 -9.89 6.32
N PHE A 83 2.81 -10.54 6.24
CA PHE A 83 3.26 -11.25 5.05
C PHE A 83 2.36 -12.42 4.69
N ASP A 84 1.85 -13.15 5.68
CA ASP A 84 1.01 -14.33 5.44
C ASP A 84 -0.31 -13.91 4.79
N TRP A 85 -0.81 -12.72 5.13
CA TRP A 85 -1.95 -12.10 4.46
C TRP A 85 -1.70 -11.90 2.97
N TRP A 86 -0.52 -11.39 2.58
CA TRP A 86 -0.17 -11.15 1.18
C TRP A 86 -0.03 -12.45 0.38
N ILE A 87 0.60 -13.48 0.98
CA ILE A 87 0.69 -14.81 0.34
C ILE A 87 -0.72 -15.36 0.08
N GLN A 88 -1.59 -15.35 1.10
CA GLN A 88 -2.96 -15.85 0.97
C GLN A 88 -3.78 -15.04 -0.05
N ALA A 89 -3.58 -13.72 -0.10
CA ALA A 89 -4.26 -12.87 -1.07
C ALA A 89 -3.86 -13.24 -2.50
N GLN A 90 -2.58 -13.48 -2.76
CA GLN A 90 -2.08 -13.81 -4.09
C GLN A 90 -2.36 -15.27 -4.51
N SER A 91 -2.30 -16.23 -3.58
CA SER A 91 -2.52 -17.65 -3.87
C SER A 91 -3.97 -17.99 -4.22
N SER A 92 -4.93 -17.18 -3.73
CA SER A 92 -6.36 -17.33 -4.06
C SER A 92 -6.75 -16.82 -5.46
N GLY A 93 -5.77 -16.38 -6.27
CA GLY A 93 -5.97 -15.70 -7.55
C GLY A 93 -5.70 -14.20 -7.45
N ILE A 94 -5.28 -13.59 -8.57
CA ILE A 94 -5.03 -12.14 -8.68
C ILE A 94 -6.38 -11.43 -8.73
N GLY A 95 -6.95 -11.16 -7.57
CA GLY A 95 -8.20 -10.43 -7.42
C GLY A 95 -8.04 -9.41 -6.31
N MET A 96 -8.49 -8.19 -6.57
CA MET A 96 -8.54 -7.13 -5.58
C MET A 96 -9.08 -7.64 -4.23
N ARG A 97 -8.53 -7.12 -3.14
CA ARG A 97 -8.97 -7.39 -1.78
C ARG A 97 -9.55 -6.15 -1.16
N ARG A 98 -10.73 -6.30 -0.58
CA ARG A 98 -11.36 -5.23 0.18
C ARG A 98 -10.80 -5.15 1.59
N ILE A 99 -10.45 -3.94 1.99
CA ILE A 99 -10.06 -3.57 3.36
C ILE A 99 -11.01 -2.48 3.82
N ASP A 100 -11.71 -2.76 4.92
CA ASP A 100 -12.53 -1.76 5.61
C ASP A 100 -11.69 -1.08 6.69
N GLN A 101 -11.59 0.25 6.63
CA GLN A 101 -10.79 1.03 7.57
C GLN A 101 -11.51 2.29 8.04
N LYS A 102 -11.44 2.54 9.35
CA LYS A 102 -11.89 3.81 9.95
C LYS A 102 -10.91 4.92 9.62
N VAL A 103 -11.40 5.97 8.96
CA VAL A 103 -10.64 7.19 8.64
C VAL A 103 -11.34 8.40 9.23
N GLN A 104 -10.55 9.42 9.57
CA GLN A 104 -11.03 10.66 10.17
C GLN A 104 -10.51 11.85 9.36
N PHE A 105 -11.37 12.84 9.15
CA PHE A 105 -11.01 14.08 8.45
C PHE A 105 -11.84 15.24 9.00
N VAL A 106 -11.41 16.47 8.71
CA VAL A 106 -12.10 17.69 9.14
C VAL A 106 -13.14 18.08 8.08
N LYS A 107 -14.38 18.29 8.51
CA LYS A 107 -15.47 18.82 7.66
C LYS A 107 -16.21 19.90 8.43
N ARG A 108 -16.21 21.13 7.90
CA ARG A 108 -16.86 22.30 8.52
C ARG A 108 -16.42 22.56 9.97
N GLY A 109 -15.14 22.36 10.27
CA GLY A 109 -14.56 22.58 11.61
C GLY A 109 -14.73 21.42 12.59
N GLU A 110 -15.41 20.35 12.20
CA GLU A 110 -15.63 19.18 13.04
C GLU A 110 -14.86 17.97 12.51
N TYR A 111 -14.45 17.09 13.41
CA TYR A 111 -13.91 15.80 13.04
C TYR A 111 -15.04 14.83 12.69
N VAL A 112 -14.98 14.27 11.48
CA VAL A 112 -15.89 13.25 11.01
C VAL A 112 -15.13 11.93 10.87
N GLU A 113 -15.66 10.87 11.47
CA GLU A 113 -15.16 9.50 11.30
C GLU A 113 -16.08 8.73 10.33
N VAL A 114 -15.47 8.02 9.38
CA VAL A 114 -16.21 7.15 8.45
C VAL A 114 -15.50 5.80 8.29
N ASN A 115 -16.27 4.76 7.98
CA ASN A 115 -15.74 3.48 7.52
C ASN A 115 -15.49 3.58 6.01
N LEU A 116 -14.23 3.69 5.62
CA LEU A 116 -13.80 3.69 4.22
C LEU A 116 -13.60 2.26 3.75
N LYS A 117 -14.18 1.94 2.59
CA LYS A 117 -13.97 0.67 1.89
C LYS A 117 -12.91 0.90 0.83
N VAL A 118 -11.78 0.22 0.95
CA VAL A 118 -10.66 0.31 0.01
C VAL A 118 -10.48 -1.03 -0.67
N GLU A 119 -10.58 -1.04 -1.99
CA GLU A 119 -10.18 -2.16 -2.82
C GLU A 119 -8.69 -2.05 -3.10
N MET A 120 -7.94 -3.12 -2.85
CA MET A 120 -6.48 -3.14 -2.94
C MET A 120 -6.01 -4.29 -3.82
N ALA A 121 -5.10 -4.01 -4.76
CA ALA A 121 -4.44 -5.06 -5.51
C ALA A 121 -3.51 -5.87 -4.59
N ALA A 122 -3.60 -7.20 -4.65
CA ALA A 122 -2.70 -8.09 -3.92
C ALA A 122 -1.27 -8.10 -4.50
N VAL A 123 -1.04 -7.47 -5.66
CA VAL A 123 0.25 -7.39 -6.34
C VAL A 123 1.00 -6.12 -5.88
N ILE A 124 2.26 -6.29 -5.52
CA ILE A 124 3.15 -5.18 -5.14
C ILE A 124 4.05 -4.79 -6.30
N ARG A 125 4.20 -3.49 -6.57
CA ARG A 125 5.17 -2.95 -7.53
C ARG A 125 6.46 -2.53 -6.83
N ILE A 126 7.60 -2.91 -7.40
CA ILE A 126 8.94 -2.53 -6.93
C ILE A 126 9.50 -1.48 -7.90
N ASN A 127 10.28 -0.53 -7.39
CA ASN A 127 10.81 0.62 -8.13
C ASN A 127 9.72 1.37 -8.92
N PRO A 128 8.54 1.64 -8.34
CA PRO A 128 7.53 2.41 -9.03
C PRO A 128 7.99 3.85 -9.24
N GLU A 129 7.68 4.41 -10.41
CA GLU A 129 7.66 5.85 -10.60
C GLU A 129 6.36 6.39 -10.01
N PHE A 130 6.46 7.23 -8.99
CA PHE A 130 5.30 7.89 -8.38
C PHE A 130 5.07 9.26 -9.02
N SER A 131 3.85 9.79 -8.90
CA SER A 131 3.60 11.14 -9.39
C SER A 131 4.31 12.17 -8.49
N PRO A 132 4.70 13.34 -9.03
CA PRO A 132 5.36 14.39 -8.25
C PRO A 132 4.58 14.85 -7.00
N GLU A 133 3.25 14.71 -7.04
CA GLU A 133 2.35 15.02 -5.93
C GLU A 133 2.60 14.15 -4.69
N PHE A 134 3.07 12.91 -4.88
CA PHE A 134 3.47 12.02 -3.79
C PHE A 134 4.94 12.19 -3.39
N ASP A 135 5.83 12.46 -4.35
CA ASP A 135 7.26 12.67 -4.09
C ASP A 135 7.52 13.93 -3.26
N ALA A 136 6.75 15.01 -3.47
CA ALA A 136 6.90 16.25 -2.72
C ALA A 136 6.49 16.13 -1.23
N ALA A 137 5.60 15.19 -0.90
CA ALA A 137 5.10 15.00 0.47
C ALA A 137 5.96 14.06 1.34
N THR A 138 7.01 13.46 0.76
CA THR A 138 7.69 12.28 1.34
C THR A 138 9.18 12.50 1.60
N HIS A 139 9.70 13.69 1.25
CA HIS A 139 11.08 14.14 1.50
C HIS A 139 11.21 15.28 2.53
N ALA A 140 10.17 15.53 3.33
CA ALA A 140 10.18 16.51 4.42
C ALA A 140 10.64 15.89 5.76
#